data_AF-A0A3C1Q6J9-F1
#
_entry.id   AF-A0A3C1Q6J9-F1
#
_cell.length_a   1.000
_cell.length_b   1.000
_cell.length_c   1.000
_cell.angle_alpha   90.00
_cell.angle_beta   90.00
_cell.angle_gamma   90.00
#
_symmetry.space_group_name_H-M   'P 1'
#
loop_
_entity.id
_entity.type
_entity.pdbx_description
1 polymer ?
#
loop_
_entity_poly.entity_id
_entity_poly.type
_entity_poly.pdbx_seq_one_letter_code
_entity_poly.pdbx_strand_id
1 'polypeptide(L)' 'MNGMESEAPIMIEVEATGGTSVAPGDKVRCGQDLGTSPDFSGRVMCPIDGLVEACRFDPGTHRFKIIIIPENGEKV' A
#
# COMPACT_ATOMS: atom_id res chain seq x y z
N MET A 1 -23.51 -21.27 -0.44
CA MET A 1 -22.61 -21.00 0.70
C MET A 1 -21.27 -20.55 0.16
N ASN A 2 -20.58 -19.72 0.93
CA ASN A 2 -19.26 -19.10 0.73
C ASN A 2 -19.30 -17.73 0.01
N GLY A 3 -19.57 -16.71 0.82
CA GLY A 3 -19.17 -15.35 0.49
C GLY A 3 -17.65 -15.29 0.42
N MET A 4 -17.14 -14.72 -0.65
CA MET A 4 -15.74 -14.34 -0.78
C MET A 4 -15.44 -13.37 0.37
N GLU A 5 -14.72 -13.81 1.39
CA GLU A 5 -14.00 -12.90 2.27
C GLU A 5 -12.83 -12.34 1.43
N SER A 6 -13.13 -11.42 0.51
CA SER A 6 -12.09 -10.55 -0.02
C SER A 6 -11.57 -9.79 1.19
N GLU A 7 -10.33 -10.04 1.59
CA GLU A 7 -9.68 -9.27 2.64
C GLU A 7 -9.80 -7.78 2.26
N ALA A 8 -10.27 -6.95 3.19
CA ALA A 8 -10.59 -5.56 2.90
C ALA A 8 -9.32 -4.81 2.42
N PRO A 9 -9.45 -3.86 1.47
CA PRO A 9 -8.32 -3.04 1.08
C PRO A 9 -7.69 -2.34 2.29
N ILE A 10 -6.36 -2.31 2.32
CA ILE A 10 -5.62 -1.59 3.37
C ILE A 10 -5.16 -0.23 2.86
N MET A 11 -5.07 0.74 3.76
CA MET A 11 -4.54 2.07 3.48
C MET A 11 -3.23 2.27 4.23
N ILE A 12 -2.19 2.70 3.52
CA ILE A 12 -0.87 2.97 4.07
C ILE A 12 -0.51 4.41 3.75
N GLU A 13 0.07 5.12 4.73
CA GLU A 13 0.58 6.47 4.53
C GLU A 13 2.10 6.48 4.41
N VAL A 14 2.61 7.21 3.43
CA VAL A 14 4.04 7.51 3.28
C VAL A 14 4.25 9.00 3.08
N GLU A 15 5.45 9.47 3.39
CA GLU A 15 5.87 10.86 3.21
C GLU A 15 5.95 11.23 1.72
N ALA A 16 5.53 12.44 1.35
CA ALA A 16 5.40 12.85 -0.04
C ALA A 16 6.64 13.51 -0.67
N THR A 17 7.50 14.16 0.11
CA THR A 17 8.73 14.83 -0.37
C THR A 17 9.64 13.87 -1.13
N GLY A 18 9.70 12.60 -0.71
CA GLY A 18 10.45 11.54 -1.40
C GLY A 18 9.70 10.80 -2.51
N GLY A 19 8.40 11.05 -2.68
CA GLY A 19 7.53 10.24 -3.54
C GLY A 19 7.20 8.85 -2.99
N THR A 20 6.38 8.10 -3.72
CA THR A 20 6.09 6.68 -3.45
C THR A 20 7.01 5.78 -4.27
N SER A 21 7.35 4.59 -3.75
CA SER A 21 8.08 3.56 -4.52
C SER A 21 7.17 2.73 -5.43
N VAL A 22 5.86 3.01 -5.42
CA VAL A 22 4.82 2.27 -6.15
C VAL A 22 3.81 3.20 -6.80
N ALA A 23 3.12 2.70 -7.82
CA ALA A 23 2.07 3.36 -8.56
C ALA A 23 0.79 2.50 -8.65
N PRO A 24 -0.39 3.10 -8.93
CA PRO A 24 -1.60 2.34 -9.22
C PRO A 24 -1.39 1.33 -10.35
N GLY A 25 -1.83 0.09 -10.12
CA GLY A 25 -1.65 -1.04 -11.03
C GLY A 25 -0.45 -1.94 -10.71
N ASP A 26 0.45 -1.51 -9.82
CA ASP A 26 1.60 -2.31 -9.42
C ASP A 26 1.17 -3.50 -8.56
N LYS A 27 1.76 -4.67 -8.83
CA LYS A 27 1.76 -5.78 -7.87
C LYS A 27 2.84 -5.54 -6.82
N VAL A 28 2.49 -5.79 -5.57
CA VAL A 28 3.39 -5.64 -4.43
C VAL A 28 3.49 -6.94 -3.65
N ARG A 29 4.63 -7.16 -3.00
CA ARG A 29 4.87 -8.28 -2.09
C ARG A 29 5.07 -7.81 -0.66
N CYS A 30 4.74 -8.68 0.29
CA CYS A 30 5.07 -8.46 1.70
C CYS A 30 6.58 -8.20 1.85
N GLY A 31 6.93 -7.15 2.59
CA GLY A 31 8.30 -6.66 2.76
C GLY A 31 8.80 -5.72 1.66
N GLN A 32 8.03 -5.48 0.59
CA GLN A 32 8.41 -4.54 -0.46
C GLN A 32 8.37 -3.10 0.05
N ASP A 33 9.36 -2.30 -0.32
CA ASP A 33 9.42 -0.88 0.01
C ASP A 33 8.31 -0.08 -0.68
N LEU A 34 7.59 0.75 0.08
CA LEU A 34 6.51 1.62 -0.39
C LEU A 34 6.89 3.11 -0.41
N GLY A 35 7.90 3.50 0.37
CA GLY A 35 8.28 4.90 0.53
C GLY A 35 8.88 5.18 1.92
N THR A 36 9.06 6.46 2.22
CA THR A 36 9.56 6.92 3.52
C THR A 36 8.41 7.05 4.53
N SER A 37 8.65 6.74 5.80
CA SER A 37 7.65 6.91 6.85
C SER A 37 7.29 8.39 7.05
N PRO A 38 6.02 8.72 7.42
CA PRO A 38 5.61 10.11 7.60
C PRO A 38 6.38 10.91 8.66
N ASP A 39 7.07 10.22 9.57
CA ASP A 39 7.91 10.78 10.63
C ASP A 39 9.42 10.73 10.31
N PHE A 40 9.79 10.31 9.10
CA PHE A 40 11.17 10.14 8.64
C PHE A 40 12.02 9.14 9.47
N SER A 41 11.40 8.28 10.27
CA SER A 41 12.10 7.25 11.05
C SER A 41 12.66 6.10 10.21
N GLY A 42 12.18 5.89 8.98
CA GLY A 42 12.69 4.85 8.09
C GLY A 42 11.84 4.62 6.83
N ARG A 43 11.90 3.39 6.31
CA ARG A 43 11.11 2.94 5.15
C ARG A 43 9.83 2.27 5.62
N VAL A 44 8.74 2.50 4.89
CA VAL A 44 7.48 1.79 5.08
C VAL A 44 7.49 0.57 4.17
N MET A 45 7.40 -0.61 4.78
CA MET A 45 7.35 -1.88 4.06
C MET A 45 5.90 -2.32 3.89
N CYS A 46 5.59 -2.92 2.75
CA CYS A 46 4.29 -3.48 2.44
C CYS A 46 4.01 -4.67 3.38
N PRO A 47 2.86 -4.70 4.08
CA PRO A 47 2.56 -5.77 5.03
C PRO A 47 1.99 -7.03 4.37
N ILE A 48 1.57 -6.95 3.09
CA ILE A 48 0.82 -8.00 2.39
C ILE A 48 1.28 -8.15 0.94
N ASP A 49 0.91 -9.26 0.31
CA ASP A 49 0.92 -9.39 -1.14
C ASP A 49 -0.38 -8.79 -1.71
N GLY A 50 -0.29 -8.05 -2.81
CA GLY A 50 -1.48 -7.39 -3.34
C GLY A 50 -1.28 -6.56 -4.61
N LEU A 51 -2.32 -5.84 -4.95
CA LEU A 51 -2.38 -4.88 -6.06
C LEU A 51 -2.57 -3.48 -5.50
N VAL A 52 -1.74 -2.53 -5.93
CA VAL A 52 -1.93 -1.11 -5.60
C VAL A 52 -3.11 -0.59 -6.41
N GLU A 53 -4.19 -0.25 -5.73
CA GLU A 53 -5.38 0.34 -6.37
C GLU A 53 -5.18 1.84 -6.63
N ALA A 54 -4.59 2.56 -5.67
CA ALA A 54 -4.46 4.00 -5.76
C ALA A 54 -3.27 4.53 -4.93
N CYS A 55 -2.66 5.60 -5.42
CA CYS A 55 -1.76 6.48 -4.66
C CYS A 55 -2.35 7.89 -4.72
N ARG A 56 -2.79 8.43 -3.57
CA ARG A 56 -3.46 9.73 -3.48
C ARG A 56 -2.65 10.69 -2.61
N PHE A 57 -2.29 11.84 -3.17
CA PHE A 57 -1.63 12.89 -2.41
C PHE A 57 -2.64 13.63 -1.53
N ASP A 58 -2.31 13.81 -0.26
CA ASP A 58 -3.04 14.63 0.70
C ASP A 58 -2.22 15.92 0.98
N PRO A 59 -2.65 17.08 0.45
CA PRO A 59 -1.92 18.33 0.64
C PRO A 59 -2.02 18.86 2.08
N GLY A 60 -3.01 18.42 2.87
CA GLY A 60 -3.17 18.86 4.26
C GLY A 60 -2.15 18.24 5.21
N THR A 61 -1.63 17.06 4.88
CA THR A 61 -0.66 16.33 5.70
C THR A 61 0.69 16.11 5.01
N HIS A 62 0.81 16.47 3.73
CA HIS A 62 1.98 16.23 2.89
C HIS A 62 2.36 14.75 2.80
N ARG A 63 1.34 13.90 2.59
CA ARG A 63 1.48 12.43 2.55
C ARG A 63 0.85 11.84 1.30
N PHE A 64 1.34 10.68 0.89
CA PHE A 64 0.61 9.80 -0.03
C PHE A 64 -0.14 8.73 0.75
N LYS A 65 -1.41 8.53 0.40
CA LYS A 65 -2.24 7.40 0.82
C LYS A 65 -2.21 6.35 -0.28
N ILE A 66 -1.60 5.20 0.01
CA ILE A 66 -1.49 4.05 -0.86
C ILE A 66 -2.58 3.06 -0.45
N ILE A 67 -3.44 2.67 -1.38
CA ILE A 67 -4.50 1.68 -1.17
C ILE A 67 -4.08 0.38 -1.84
N ILE A 68 -4.06 -0.72 -1.09
CA ILE A 68 -3.63 -2.04 -1.57
C ILE A 68 -4.77 -3.02 -1.38
N ILE A 69 -5.17 -3.66 -2.48
CA ILE A 69 -6.12 -4.78 -2.48
C ILE A 69 -5.31 -6.06 -2.28
N PRO A 70 -5.62 -6.87 -1.24
CA PRO A 70 -4.96 -8.15 -1.04
C PRO A 70 -5.08 -9.07 -2.26
N GLU A 71 -3.99 -9.74 -2.62
CA GLU A 71 -4.05 -10.86 -3.58
C GLU A 71 -4.67 -12.02 -2.79
N ASN A 72 -5.98 -12.28 -2.97
CA ASN A 72 -6.65 -13.40 -2.30
C ASN A 72 -5.79 -14.65 -2.46
N GLY A 73 -5.25 -15.15 -1.35
CA GLY A 73 -4.37 -16.29 -1.37
C GLY A 73 -5.13 -17.53 -1.84
N GLU A 74 -5.09 -17.85 -3.14
CA GLU A 74 -5.19 -19.23 -3.56
C GLU A 74 -3.96 -19.95 -3.02
N LYS A 75 -4.07 -20.45 -1.78
CA LYS A 75 -3.27 -21.61 -1.40
C LYS A 75 -3.78 -22.78 -2.23
N VAL A 76 -3.06 -23.07 -3.31
CA VAL A 76 -3.05 -24.39 -3.96
C VAL A 76 -2.57 -25.47 -2.99
#